data_AF-A0A6S7B993-F1
#
_entry.id   AF-A0A6S7B993-F1
#
_cell.length_a   1.000
_cell.length_b   1.000
_cell.length_c   1.000
_cell.angle_alpha   90.00
_cell.angle_beta   90.00
_cell.angle_gamma   90.00
#
_symmetry.space_group_name_H-M   'P 1'
#
loop_
_entity.id
_entity.type
_entity.pdbx_description
1 polymer ?
#
loop_
_entity_poly.entity_id
_entity_poly.type
_entity_poly.pdbx_seq_one_letter_code
_entity_poly.pdbx_strand_id
1 'polypeptide(L)'
;MTTHALEALARARLAHTEAATALDHVTQANSALLVRLTEARAKAEEAVRETKEKGDPDGKWAMQLRLAMDDEADINGMLKGSQTAVSERTAALQRSNAAVQTAELQARKEEAEIQARELDAMIAELDSKLCQAVQARLQAHLASNPRSVTRTSVFTLYTPSKMLKSICLNGQVS
;
A
#
# COMPACT_ATOMS: atom_id res chain seq x y z
N MET A 1 7.57 -7.28 18.54
CA MET A 1 7.78 -5.82 18.53
C MET A 1 7.31 -5.30 17.18
N THR A 2 6.47 -4.28 17.15
CA THR A 2 6.17 -3.55 15.89
C THR A 2 7.37 -2.68 15.56
N THR A 3 7.83 -2.71 14.31
CA THR A 3 8.92 -1.83 13.88
C THR A 3 8.38 -0.47 13.48
N HIS A 4 9.24 0.55 13.46
CA HIS A 4 8.84 1.89 13.06
C HIS A 4 8.31 1.92 11.62
N ALA A 5 8.83 1.11 10.69
CA ALA A 5 8.29 1.08 9.32
C ALA A 5 6.92 0.39 9.25
N LEU A 6 6.65 -0.62 10.08
CA LEU A 6 5.33 -1.25 10.16
C LEU A 6 4.27 -0.28 10.72
N GLU A 7 4.63 0.53 11.71
CA GLU A 7 3.75 1.58 12.25
C GLU A 7 3.53 2.73 11.25
N ALA A 8 4.56 3.09 10.47
CA ALA A 8 4.43 4.05 9.37
C ALA A 8 3.51 3.51 8.26
N LEU A 9 3.63 2.24 7.90
CA LEU A 9 2.76 1.57 6.93
C LEU A 9 1.31 1.53 7.41
N ALA A 10 1.07 1.18 8.68
CA ALA A 10 -0.26 1.15 9.25
C ALA A 10 -0.94 2.54 9.19
N ARG A 11 -0.22 3.61 9.56
CA ARG A 11 -0.71 4.98 9.46
C ARG A 11 -0.97 5.40 8.01
N ALA A 12 -0.10 5.04 7.07
CA ALA A 12 -0.28 5.34 5.66
C ALA A 12 -1.54 4.66 5.09
N ARG A 13 -1.77 3.39 5.45
CA ARG A 13 -2.97 2.64 5.03
C ARG A 13 -4.25 3.23 5.61
N LEU A 14 -4.24 3.63 6.89
CA LEU A 14 -5.37 4.32 7.51
C LEU A 14 -5.71 5.62 6.76
N ALA A 15 -4.71 6.47 6.51
CA ALA A 15 -4.90 7.71 5.76
C ALA A 15 -5.43 7.48 4.34
N HIS A 16 -5.03 6.37 3.69
CA HIS A 16 -5.54 5.99 2.38
C HIS A 16 -7.02 5.61 2.43
N THR A 17 -7.42 4.82 3.44
CA THR A 17 -8.83 4.46 3.62
C THR A 17 -9.69 5.69 3.92
N GLU A 18 -9.22 6.61 4.77
CA GLU A 18 -9.92 7.85 5.07
C GLU A 18 -10.08 8.73 3.82
N ALA A 19 -9.02 8.88 3.02
CA ALA A 19 -9.07 9.63 1.77
C ALA A 19 -10.05 9.00 0.75
N ALA A 20 -10.10 7.68 0.68
CA ALA A 20 -11.04 6.95 -0.19
C ALA A 20 -12.49 7.15 0.27
N THR A 21 -12.77 7.05 1.57
CA THR A 21 -14.11 7.30 2.11
C THR A 21 -14.56 8.74 1.89
N ALA A 22 -13.63 9.71 2.05
CA ALA A 22 -13.93 11.11 1.80
C ALA A 22 -14.23 11.38 0.32
N LEU A 23 -13.53 10.73 -0.61
CA LEU A 23 -13.83 10.83 -2.03
C LEU A 23 -15.20 10.23 -2.34
N ASP A 24 -15.53 9.06 -1.79
CA ASP A 24 -16.81 8.37 -2.01
C ASP A 24 -18.01 9.22 -1.55
N HIS A 25 -17.91 9.87 -0.39
CA HIS A 25 -18.95 10.79 0.08
C HIS A 25 -19.17 11.97 -0.87
N VAL A 26 -18.10 12.54 -1.42
CA VAL A 26 -18.21 13.66 -2.37
C VAL A 26 -18.76 13.19 -3.72
N THR A 27 -18.36 12.00 -4.20
CA THR A 27 -18.92 11.45 -5.45
C THR A 27 -20.40 11.12 -5.31
N GLN A 28 -20.83 10.56 -4.17
CA GLN A 28 -22.24 10.31 -3.89
C GLN A 28 -23.05 11.62 -3.83
N ALA A 29 -22.54 12.65 -3.16
CA ALA A 29 -23.18 13.97 -3.13
C ALA A 29 -23.31 14.57 -4.54
N ASN A 30 -22.25 14.46 -5.36
CA ASN A 30 -22.27 14.91 -6.75
C ASN A 30 -23.31 14.14 -7.58
N SER A 31 -23.39 12.82 -7.44
CA SER A 31 -24.41 11.99 -8.10
C SER A 31 -25.83 12.39 -7.69
N ALA A 32 -26.07 12.68 -6.40
CA ALA A 32 -27.37 13.14 -5.93
C ALA A 32 -27.76 14.51 -6.52
N LEU A 33 -26.79 15.42 -6.70
CA LEU A 33 -27.02 16.70 -7.38
C LEU A 33 -27.35 16.51 -8.86
N LEU A 34 -26.69 15.58 -9.55
CA LEU A 34 -27.00 15.25 -10.95
C LEU A 34 -28.42 14.68 -11.10
N VAL A 35 -28.86 13.82 -10.17
CA VAL A 35 -30.25 13.32 -10.16
C VAL A 35 -31.23 14.48 -9.97
N ARG A 36 -31.00 15.35 -8.99
CA ARG A 36 -31.85 16.54 -8.78
C ARG A 36 -31.89 17.47 -10.00
N LEU A 37 -30.76 17.64 -10.70
CA LEU A 37 -30.71 18.41 -11.94
C LEU A 37 -31.62 17.80 -13.01
N THR A 38 -31.58 16.47 -13.17
CA THR A 38 -32.46 15.78 -14.13
C THR A 38 -33.94 15.91 -13.75
N GLU A 39 -34.26 15.86 -12.45
CA GLU A 39 -35.63 16.08 -11.96
C GLU A 39 -36.12 17.52 -12.20
N ALA A 40 -35.27 18.53 -11.98
CA ALA A 40 -35.60 19.93 -12.26
C ALA A 40 -35.88 20.15 -13.75
N ARG A 41 -35.03 19.57 -14.63
CA ARG A 41 -35.24 19.61 -16.08
C ARG A 41 -36.55 18.93 -16.51
N ALA A 42 -36.85 17.76 -15.94
CA ALA A 42 -38.10 17.07 -16.21
C ALA A 42 -39.32 17.90 -15.80
N LYS A 43 -39.27 18.59 -14.65
CA LYS A 43 -40.35 19.51 -14.22
C LYS A 43 -40.50 20.71 -15.15
N ALA A 44 -39.39 21.27 -15.64
CA ALA A 44 -39.43 22.34 -16.62
C ALA A 44 -40.08 21.89 -17.94
N GLU A 45 -39.70 20.71 -18.45
CA GLU A 45 -40.29 20.10 -19.64
C GLU A 45 -41.78 19.81 -19.47
N GLU A 46 -42.18 19.27 -18.31
CA GLU A 46 -43.57 19.01 -17.97
C GLU A 46 -44.39 20.30 -17.94
N ALA A 47 -43.89 21.36 -17.30
CA ALA A 47 -44.55 22.66 -17.27
C ALA A 47 -44.74 23.25 -18.67
N VAL A 48 -43.74 23.13 -19.55
CA VAL A 48 -43.84 23.59 -20.95
C VAL A 48 -44.88 22.77 -21.73
N ARG A 49 -44.90 21.45 -21.56
CA ARG A 49 -45.88 20.58 -22.21
C ARG A 49 -47.31 20.92 -21.77
N GLU A 50 -47.55 21.00 -20.47
CA GLU A 50 -48.86 21.28 -19.90
C GLU A 50 -49.38 22.67 -20.29
N THR A 51 -48.50 23.68 -20.32
CA THR A 51 -48.82 25.03 -20.83
C THR A 51 -49.29 24.98 -22.28
N LYS A 52 -48.66 24.15 -23.14
CA LYS A 52 -49.04 24.00 -24.55
C LYS A 52 -50.36 23.26 -24.74
N GLU A 53 -50.63 22.24 -23.93
CA GLU A 53 -51.82 21.40 -24.06
C GLU A 53 -53.07 22.04 -23.45
N LYS A 54 -52.94 22.69 -22.29
CA LYS A 54 -54.07 23.14 -21.46
C LYS A 54 -54.13 24.66 -21.27
N GLY A 55 -53.13 25.39 -21.76
CA GLY A 55 -52.95 26.80 -21.45
C GLY A 55 -52.48 27.04 -20.01
N ASP A 56 -52.33 28.30 -19.62
CA ASP A 56 -51.94 28.68 -18.26
C ASP A 56 -52.73 29.88 -17.74
N PRO A 57 -54.06 29.74 -17.55
CA PRO A 57 -54.93 30.85 -17.17
C PRO A 57 -54.61 31.46 -15.79
N ASP A 58 -54.03 30.67 -14.89
CA ASP A 58 -53.68 31.08 -13.51
C ASP A 58 -52.17 31.29 -13.31
N GLY A 59 -51.34 31.18 -14.37
CA GLY A 59 -49.89 31.32 -14.27
C GLY A 59 -49.16 30.19 -13.51
N LYS A 60 -49.87 29.09 -13.21
CA LYS A 60 -49.35 27.96 -12.41
C LYS A 60 -48.17 27.29 -13.11
N TRP A 61 -48.29 27.04 -14.41
CA TRP A 61 -47.23 26.36 -15.16
C TRP A 61 -46.05 27.27 -15.44
N ALA A 62 -46.28 28.56 -15.71
CA ALA A 62 -45.23 29.57 -15.79
C ALA A 62 -44.44 29.70 -14.48
N MET A 63 -45.13 29.66 -13.33
CA MET A 63 -44.47 29.66 -12.02
C MET A 63 -43.66 28.38 -11.77
N GLN A 64 -44.18 27.21 -12.11
CA GLN A 64 -43.43 25.95 -12.00
C GLN A 64 -42.20 25.92 -12.90
N LEU A 65 -42.31 26.42 -14.13
CA LEU A 65 -41.17 26.56 -15.03
C LEU A 65 -40.10 27.48 -14.45
N ARG A 66 -40.50 28.64 -13.89
CA ARG A 66 -39.59 29.58 -13.23
C ARG A 66 -38.83 28.90 -12.08
N LEU A 67 -39.54 28.23 -11.18
CA LEU A 67 -38.95 27.51 -10.05
C LEU A 67 -37.98 26.42 -10.52
N ALA A 68 -38.34 25.67 -11.56
CA ALA A 68 -37.47 24.64 -12.12
C ALA A 68 -36.18 25.21 -12.75
N MET A 69 -36.27 26.39 -13.39
CA MET A 69 -35.10 27.08 -13.94
C MET A 69 -34.19 27.66 -12.84
N ASP A 70 -34.77 28.23 -11.78
CA ASP A 70 -34.01 28.73 -10.63
C ASP A 70 -33.31 27.57 -9.90
N ASP A 71 -34.03 26.44 -9.67
CA ASP A 71 -33.45 25.20 -9.13
C ASP A 71 -32.30 24.67 -10.02
N GLU A 72 -32.46 24.65 -11.34
CA GLU A 72 -31.40 24.24 -12.27
C GLU A 72 -30.17 25.15 -12.16
N ALA A 73 -30.36 26.47 -12.07
CA ALA A 73 -29.26 27.42 -11.93
C ALA A 73 -28.49 27.20 -10.62
N ASP A 74 -29.19 27.02 -9.51
CA ASP A 74 -28.61 26.77 -8.19
C ASP A 74 -27.87 25.43 -8.15
N ILE A 75 -28.47 24.36 -8.67
CA ILE A 75 -27.83 23.03 -8.72
C ILE A 75 -26.58 23.08 -9.60
N ASN A 76 -26.59 23.79 -10.73
CA ASN A 76 -25.40 23.97 -11.55
C ASN A 76 -24.28 24.73 -10.81
N GLY A 77 -24.64 25.70 -9.96
CA GLY A 77 -23.69 26.35 -9.06
C GLY A 77 -23.06 25.36 -8.07
N MET A 78 -23.89 24.52 -7.43
CA MET A 78 -23.44 23.49 -6.50
C MET A 78 -22.57 22.43 -7.18
N LEU A 79 -22.92 21.98 -8.40
CA LEU A 79 -22.15 21.01 -9.18
C LEU A 79 -20.74 21.53 -9.52
N LYS A 80 -20.61 22.81 -9.88
CA LYS A 80 -19.30 23.44 -10.12
C LYS A 80 -18.44 23.41 -8.86
N GLY A 81 -19.00 23.77 -7.70
CA GLY A 81 -18.30 23.68 -6.42
C GLY A 81 -17.92 22.25 -6.05
N SER A 82 -18.84 21.30 -6.28
CA SER A 82 -18.61 19.88 -6.04
C SER A 82 -17.48 19.32 -6.90
N GLN A 83 -17.35 19.76 -8.15
CA GLN A 83 -16.29 19.30 -9.04
C GLN A 83 -14.89 19.66 -8.52
N THR A 84 -14.74 20.86 -7.94
CA THR A 84 -13.49 21.26 -7.27
C THR A 84 -13.19 20.33 -6.09
N ALA A 85 -14.19 20.04 -5.25
CA ALA A 85 -14.03 19.12 -4.13
C ALA A 85 -13.66 17.70 -4.57
N VAL A 86 -14.27 17.17 -5.65
CA VAL A 86 -13.91 15.87 -6.23
C VAL A 86 -12.45 15.87 -6.68
N SER A 87 -12.01 16.92 -7.37
CA SER A 87 -10.62 17.03 -7.84
C SER A 87 -9.62 17.06 -6.69
N GLU A 88 -9.88 17.86 -5.66
CA GLU A 88 -9.02 17.95 -4.47
C GLU A 88 -8.94 16.62 -3.71
N ARG A 89 -10.07 15.92 -3.54
CA ARG A 89 -10.11 14.61 -2.87
C ARG A 89 -9.46 13.51 -3.70
N THR A 90 -9.59 13.56 -5.02
CA THR A 90 -8.88 12.65 -5.93
C THR A 90 -7.37 12.84 -5.80
N ALA A 91 -6.89 14.09 -5.78
CA ALA A 91 -5.47 14.39 -5.59
C ALA A 91 -4.98 13.97 -4.19
N ALA A 92 -5.80 14.09 -3.14
CA ALA A 92 -5.48 13.60 -1.81
C ALA A 92 -5.34 12.07 -1.78
N LEU A 93 -6.25 11.34 -2.43
CA LEU A 93 -6.18 9.88 -2.54
C LEU A 93 -4.93 9.42 -3.29
N GLN A 94 -4.59 10.07 -4.40
CA GLN A 94 -3.37 9.77 -5.16
C GLN A 94 -2.09 9.96 -4.31
N ARG A 95 -2.00 11.08 -3.57
CA ARG A 95 -0.87 11.33 -2.66
C ARG A 95 -0.79 10.29 -1.56
N SER A 96 -1.93 9.90 -0.99
CA SER A 96 -1.97 8.87 0.05
C SER A 96 -1.55 7.49 -0.49
N ASN A 97 -1.97 7.13 -1.70
CA ASN A 97 -1.56 5.87 -2.33
C ASN A 97 -0.04 5.82 -2.57
N ALA A 98 0.57 6.92 -3.04
CA ALA A 98 2.02 7.01 -3.18
C ALA A 98 2.75 6.85 -1.82
N ALA A 99 2.19 7.42 -0.75
CA ALA A 99 2.73 7.26 0.60
C ALA A 99 2.65 5.80 1.09
N VAL A 100 1.55 5.10 0.82
CA VAL A 100 1.40 3.66 1.12
C VAL A 100 2.47 2.85 0.39
N GLN A 101 2.64 3.03 -0.92
CA GLN A 101 3.65 2.28 -1.69
C GLN A 101 5.08 2.51 -1.16
N THR A 102 5.40 3.76 -0.81
CA THR A 102 6.69 4.10 -0.22
C THR A 102 6.89 3.42 1.13
N ALA A 103 5.87 3.46 1.99
CA ALA A 103 5.92 2.82 3.30
C ALA A 103 5.99 1.28 3.21
N GLU A 104 5.33 0.67 2.23
CA GLU A 104 5.42 -0.79 1.98
C GLU A 104 6.83 -1.21 1.59
N LEU A 105 7.47 -0.44 0.70
CA LEU A 105 8.83 -0.72 0.28
C LEU A 105 9.82 -0.58 1.45
N GLN A 106 9.62 0.44 2.30
CA GLN A 106 10.43 0.62 3.51
C GLN A 106 10.21 -0.51 4.52
N ALA A 107 8.96 -0.92 4.76
CA ALA A 107 8.65 -2.03 5.67
C ALA A 107 9.29 -3.34 5.20
N ARG A 108 9.16 -3.68 3.90
CA ARG A 108 9.81 -4.88 3.33
C ARG A 108 11.32 -4.84 3.46
N LYS A 109 11.93 -3.66 3.26
CA LYS A 109 13.38 -3.48 3.42
C LYS A 109 13.80 -3.70 4.87
N GLU A 110 13.09 -3.12 5.83
CA GLU A 110 13.38 -3.31 7.26
C GLU A 110 13.21 -4.78 7.68
N GLU A 111 12.15 -5.45 7.24
CA GLU A 111 11.94 -6.89 7.48
C GLU A 111 13.09 -7.73 6.92
N ALA A 112 13.53 -7.46 5.69
CA ALA A 112 14.66 -8.16 5.08
C ALA A 112 15.98 -7.92 5.83
N GLU A 113 16.22 -6.69 6.31
CA GLU A 113 17.39 -6.36 7.11
C GLU A 113 17.38 -7.06 8.48
N ILE A 114 16.22 -7.18 9.12
CA ILE A 114 16.07 -7.93 10.38
C ILE A 114 16.36 -9.41 10.16
N GLN A 115 15.75 -10.01 9.13
CA GLN A 115 15.99 -11.42 8.78
C GLN A 115 17.46 -11.68 8.45
N ALA A 116 18.11 -10.78 7.71
CA ALA A 116 19.54 -10.88 7.41
C ALA A 116 20.39 -10.89 8.69
N ARG A 117 20.10 -9.99 9.65
CA ARG A 117 20.81 -9.96 10.95
C ARG A 117 20.58 -11.22 11.77
N GLU A 118 19.38 -11.77 11.76
CA GLU A 118 19.06 -13.04 12.44
C GLU A 118 19.83 -14.21 11.83
N LEU A 119 19.91 -14.27 10.49
CA LEU A 119 20.72 -15.27 9.78
C LEU A 119 22.21 -15.09 10.06
N ASP A 120 22.72 -13.86 10.06
CA ASP A 120 24.13 -13.57 10.39
C ASP A 120 24.47 -14.02 11.83
N ALA A 121 23.57 -13.79 12.78
CA ALA A 121 23.73 -14.27 14.16
C ALA A 121 23.76 -15.80 14.23
N MET A 122 22.89 -16.47 13.48
CA MET A 122 22.87 -17.94 13.39
C MET A 122 24.13 -18.49 12.74
N ILE A 123 24.64 -17.85 11.69
CA ILE A 123 25.90 -18.21 11.03
C ILE A 123 27.05 -18.09 12.04
N ALA A 124 27.13 -17.00 12.81
CA ALA A 124 28.16 -16.82 13.83
C ALA A 124 28.11 -17.90 14.92
N GLU A 125 26.91 -18.30 15.36
CA GLU A 125 26.75 -19.39 16.33
C GLU A 125 27.22 -20.74 15.76
N LEU A 126 26.83 -21.04 14.52
CA LEU A 126 27.23 -22.28 13.84
C LEU A 126 28.74 -22.33 13.57
N ASP A 127 29.34 -21.20 13.20
CA ASP A 127 30.79 -21.09 13.00
C ASP A 127 31.56 -21.31 14.30
N SER A 128 31.06 -20.75 15.42
CA SER A 128 31.64 -21.02 16.75
C SER A 128 31.61 -22.52 17.09
N LYS A 129 30.47 -23.19 16.87
CA LYS A 129 30.32 -24.64 17.09
C LYS A 129 31.25 -25.45 16.17
N LEU A 130 31.38 -25.05 14.91
CA LEU A 130 32.29 -25.69 13.96
C LEU A 130 33.75 -25.56 14.42
N CYS A 131 34.17 -24.36 14.83
CA CYS A 131 35.51 -24.11 15.35
C CYS A 131 35.82 -24.98 16.58
N GLN A 132 34.88 -25.10 17.53
CA GLN A 132 35.02 -25.97 18.69
C GLN A 132 35.16 -27.45 18.29
N ALA A 133 34.34 -27.93 17.37
CA ALA A 133 34.41 -29.32 16.88
C ALA A 133 35.75 -29.61 16.19
N VAL A 134 36.22 -28.68 15.36
CA VAL A 134 37.49 -28.76 14.65
C VAL A 134 38.67 -28.77 15.64
N GLN A 135 38.63 -27.91 16.67
CA GLN A 135 39.64 -27.88 17.73
C GLN A 135 39.69 -29.19 18.52
N ALA A 136 38.54 -29.75 18.89
CA ALA A 136 38.46 -31.03 19.58
C ALA A 136 39.03 -32.18 18.73
N ARG A 137 38.75 -32.18 17.42
CA ARG A 137 39.29 -33.17 16.48
C ARG A 137 40.81 -33.07 16.34
N LEU A 138 41.34 -31.85 16.29
CA LEU A 138 42.79 -31.62 16.29
C LEU A 138 43.44 -32.14 17.58
N GLN A 139 42.86 -31.86 18.74
CA GLN A 139 43.36 -32.36 20.02
C GLN A 139 43.40 -33.89 20.06
N ALA A 140 42.32 -34.56 19.62
CA ALA A 140 42.29 -36.01 19.52
C ALA A 140 43.37 -36.57 18.56
N HIS A 141 43.58 -35.92 17.41
CA HIS A 141 44.62 -36.32 16.47
C HIS A 141 46.03 -36.18 17.07
N LEU A 142 46.34 -35.05 17.70
CA LEU A 142 47.63 -34.82 18.36
C LEU A 142 47.88 -35.80 19.50
N ALA A 143 46.85 -36.16 20.28
CA ALA A 143 46.93 -37.19 21.32
C ALA A 143 47.26 -38.57 20.74
N SER A 144 46.72 -38.91 19.56
CA SER A 144 47.01 -40.18 18.88
C SER A 144 48.34 -40.22 18.11
N ASN A 145 48.87 -39.07 17.68
CA ASN A 145 50.06 -38.96 16.84
C ASN A 145 51.05 -37.88 17.35
N PRO A 146 51.72 -38.10 18.50
CA PRO A 146 52.53 -37.08 19.18
C PRO A 146 53.80 -36.64 18.43
N ARG A 147 54.21 -37.34 17.35
CA ARG A 147 55.33 -36.94 16.49
C ARG A 147 54.93 -36.05 15.29
N SER A 148 53.62 -35.84 15.08
CA SER A 148 53.04 -35.12 13.93
C SER A 148 52.99 -33.59 14.09
N VAL A 149 53.65 -33.03 15.10
CA VAL A 149 53.40 -31.66 15.60
C VAL A 149 53.69 -30.55 14.56
N THR A 150 54.45 -30.83 13.50
CA THR A 150 55.07 -29.75 12.71
C THR A 150 54.33 -29.27 11.47
N ARG A 151 53.38 -29.99 10.84
CA ARG A 151 52.87 -29.57 9.50
C ARG A 151 51.44 -29.95 9.09
N THR A 152 50.57 -30.41 9.98
CA THR A 152 49.23 -30.84 9.55
C THR A 152 48.25 -29.67 9.61
N SER A 153 47.87 -29.13 8.44
CA SER A 153 46.78 -28.15 8.35
C SER A 153 45.48 -28.78 8.85
N VAL A 154 44.80 -28.11 9.77
CA VAL A 154 43.54 -28.59 10.37
C VAL A 154 42.45 -28.79 9.31
N PHE A 155 42.53 -28.05 8.20
CA PHE A 155 41.63 -28.20 7.06
C PHE A 155 41.81 -29.53 6.29
N THR A 156 42.87 -30.31 6.55
CA THR A 156 42.96 -31.70 6.03
C THR A 156 42.03 -32.65 6.77
N LEU A 157 41.57 -32.27 7.97
CA LEU A 157 40.67 -33.06 8.81
C LEU A 157 39.19 -32.69 8.62
N TYR A 158 38.92 -31.60 7.90
CA TYR A 158 37.58 -31.09 7.63
C TYR A 158 37.42 -30.78 6.13
N THR A 159 36.51 -31.50 5.47
CA THR A 159 36.14 -31.21 4.09
C THR A 159 34.79 -30.49 4.07
N PRO A 160 34.70 -29.24 3.60
CA PRO A 160 33.42 -28.55 3.53
C PRO A 160 32.47 -29.26 2.55
N SER A 161 31.16 -29.19 2.85
CA SER A 161 30.13 -29.85 2.04
C SER A 161 30.13 -29.32 0.60
N LYS A 162 29.70 -30.16 -0.35
CA LYS A 162 29.57 -29.77 -1.76
C LYS A 162 28.61 -28.57 -1.92
N MET A 163 27.56 -28.53 -1.10
CA MET A 163 26.58 -27.44 -1.08
C MET A 163 27.20 -26.12 -0.63
N LEU A 164 27.96 -26.10 0.48
CA LEU A 164 28.64 -24.90 0.96
C LEU A 164 29.65 -24.38 -0.08
N LYS A 165 30.41 -25.29 -0.71
CA LYS A 165 31.30 -24.92 -1.82
C LYS A 165 30.55 -24.30 -3.00
N SER A 166 29.39 -24.85 -3.37
CA SER A 166 28.57 -24.32 -4.48
C SER A 166 28.00 -22.94 -4.17
N ILE A 167 27.51 -22.73 -2.95
CA ILE A 167 26.98 -21.43 -2.50
C ILE A 167 28.09 -20.35 -2.57
N CYS A 168 29.29 -20.64 -2.04
CA CYS A 168 30.39 -19.69 -2.02
C CYS A 168 30.98 -19.37 -3.40
N LEU A 169 30.98 -20.32 -4.34
CA LEU A 169 31.59 -20.15 -5.66
C LEU A 169 30.61 -19.63 -6.73
N ASN A 170 29.36 -20.08 -6.67
CA ASN A 170 28.40 -19.87 -7.76
C ASN A 170 27.19 -19.00 -7.36
N GLY A 171 27.04 -18.65 -6.07
CA GLY A 171 25.87 -17.92 -5.57
C GLY A 171 24.56 -18.68 -5.75
N GLN A 172 24.60 -20.00 -5.96
CA GLN A 172 23.42 -20.84 -6.18
C GLN A 172 22.99 -21.51 -4.88
N VAL A 173 21.73 -21.32 -4.53
CA VAL A 173 21.03 -22.10 -3.50
C VAL A 173 20.22 -23.16 -4.26
N SER A 174 20.49 -24.45 -4.03
CA SER A 174 19.80 -25.58 -4.66
C SER A 174 19.07 -26.40 -3.61
#